data_AF-A0A975N0C5-F1
#
_entry.id   AF-A0A975N0C5-F1
#
_cell.length_a   1.000
_cell.length_b   1.000
_cell.length_c   1.000
_cell.angle_alpha   90.00
_cell.angle_beta   90.00
_cell.angle_gamma   90.00
#
_symmetry.space_group_name_H-M   'P 1'
#
loop_
_entity.id
_entity.type
_entity.pdbx_description
1 polymer ?
#
loop_
_entity_poly.entity_id
_entity_poly.type
_entity_poly.pdbx_seq_one_letter_code
_entity_poly.pdbx_strand_id
1 'polypeptide(L)'
;MTEFLIWGGVVVGGAGTLAGLWRVIRAFARVVRKLSHFADDWFGQEARPGVPERPGVMARLESIEDYVRSVQHEVVPNSGASLRDAVDRIESKTRSGE
;
A
#
# COMPACT_ATOMS: atom_id res chain seq x y z
N MET A 1 55.54 -15.12 25.14
CA MET A 1 55.23 -13.78 24.59
C MET A 1 54.44 -13.85 23.28
N THR A 2 54.79 -14.76 22.35
CA THR A 2 54.12 -14.96 21.05
C THR A 2 52.70 -15.52 21.14
N GLU A 3 52.44 -16.44 22.07
CA GLU A 3 51.12 -17.07 22.25
C GLU A 3 50.01 -16.07 22.62
N PHE A 4 50.31 -15.11 23.51
CA PHE A 4 49.37 -14.05 23.89
C PHE A 4 49.02 -13.12 22.71
N LEU A 5 49.96 -12.89 21.78
CA LEU A 5 49.72 -12.08 20.59
C LEU A 5 48.79 -12.80 19.59
N ILE A 6 48.92 -14.12 19.44
CA ILE A 6 48.07 -14.94 18.56
C ILE A 6 46.64 -15.01 19.09
N TRP A 7 46.47 -15.33 20.38
CA TRP A 7 45.14 -15.36 21.00
C TRP A 7 44.47 -13.99 21.03
N GLY A 8 45.24 -12.92 21.23
CA GLY A 8 44.72 -11.54 21.13
C GLY A 8 44.19 -11.21 19.73
N GLY A 9 44.92 -11.61 18.67
CA GLY A 9 44.48 -11.41 17.28
C GLY A 9 43.21 -12.19 16.92
N VAL A 10 43.09 -13.44 17.38
CA VAL A 10 41.90 -14.28 17.15
C VAL A 10 40.67 -13.70 17.83
N VAL A 11 40.79 -13.21 19.06
CA VAL A 11 39.67 -12.59 19.80
C VAL A 11 39.22 -11.30 19.12
N VAL A 12 40.16 -10.44 18.70
CA VAL A 12 39.82 -9.18 18.01
C VAL A 12 39.19 -9.46 16.63
N GLY A 13 39.76 -10.40 15.87
CA GLY A 13 39.21 -10.81 14.58
C GLY A 13 37.81 -11.42 14.71
N GLY A 14 37.61 -12.33 15.67
CA GLY A 14 36.33 -12.96 15.96
C GLY A 14 35.28 -11.98 16.46
N ALA A 15 35.66 -11.03 17.32
CA ALA A 15 34.75 -9.98 17.76
C ALA A 15 34.34 -9.06 16.60
N GLY A 16 35.27 -8.73 15.70
CA GLY A 16 35.01 -7.93 14.51
C GLY A 16 34.03 -8.61 13.54
N THR A 17 34.22 -9.90 13.27
CA THR A 17 33.32 -10.66 12.38
C THR A 17 31.92 -10.80 12.97
N LEU A 18 31.82 -11.11 14.27
CA LEU A 18 30.54 -11.18 14.97
C LEU A 18 29.81 -9.83 14.98
N ALA A 19 30.52 -8.73 15.25
CA ALA A 19 29.94 -7.39 15.22
C ALA A 19 29.48 -6.98 13.82
N GLY A 20 30.26 -7.34 12.78
CA GLY A 20 29.89 -7.13 11.39
C GLY A 20 28.62 -7.91 11.02
N LEU A 21 28.58 -9.21 11.33
CA LEU A 21 27.44 -10.07 11.09
C LEU A 21 26.18 -9.57 11.81
N TRP A 22 26.31 -9.17 13.07
CA TRP A 22 25.20 -8.61 13.84
C TRP A 22 24.65 -7.33 13.21
N ARG A 23 25.51 -6.45 12.70
CA ARG A 23 25.07 -5.24 11.98
C ARG A 23 24.29 -5.58 10.72
N VAL A 24 24.76 -6.55 9.94
CA VAL A 24 24.08 -7.00 8.72
C VAL A 24 22.71 -7.60 9.04
N ILE A 25 22.64 -8.51 10.01
CA ILE A 25 21.37 -9.11 10.46
C ILE A 25 20.40 -8.01 10.92
N ARG A 26 20.88 -7.04 11.71
CA ARG A 26 20.04 -5.93 12.20
C ARG A 26 19.57 -5.01 11.07
N ALA A 27 20.37 -4.80 10.04
CA ALA A 27 19.98 -4.03 8.85
C ALA A 27 18.91 -4.81 8.07
N PHE A 28 19.14 -6.09 7.80
CA PHE A 28 18.21 -6.95 7.08
C PHE A 28 16.86 -7.07 7.80
N ALA A 29 16.87 -7.28 9.12
CA ALA A 29 15.66 -7.34 9.93
C ALA A 29 14.85 -6.03 9.91
N ARG A 30 15.48 -4.87 9.66
CA ARG A 30 14.75 -3.60 9.47
C ARG A 30 14.07 -3.55 8.10
N VAL A 31 14.72 -4.05 7.05
CA VAL A 31 14.15 -4.12 5.70
C VAL A 31 12.97 -5.09 5.67
N VAL A 32 13.14 -6.29 6.23
CA VAL A 32 12.07 -7.31 6.30
C VAL A 32 10.83 -6.77 7.01
N ARG A 33 10.99 -6.05 8.12
CA ARG A 33 9.86 -5.42 8.81
C ARG A 33 9.09 -4.42 7.95
N LYS A 34 9.80 -3.60 7.15
CA LYS A 34 9.15 -2.68 6.21
C LYS A 34 8.40 -3.42 5.11
N LEU A 35 8.99 -4.50 4.58
CA LEU A 35 8.34 -5.34 3.57
C LEU A 35 7.12 -6.07 4.13
N SER A 36 7.16 -6.49 5.39
CA SER A 36 5.99 -7.07 6.08
C SER A 36 4.84 -6.07 6.15
N HIS A 37 5.11 -4.83 6.59
CA HIS A 37 4.07 -3.81 6.64
C HIS A 37 3.50 -3.49 5.26
N PHE A 38 4.37 -3.42 4.25
CA PHE A 38 3.92 -3.25 2.87
C PHE A 38 3.05 -4.41 2.40
N ALA A 39 3.43 -5.66 2.70
CA ALA A 39 2.63 -6.83 2.37
C ALA A 39 1.30 -6.83 3.10
N ASP A 40 1.26 -6.49 4.38
CA ASP A 40 0.04 -6.38 5.19
C ASP A 40 -0.93 -5.33 4.60
N ASP A 41 -0.41 -4.21 4.08
CA ASP A 41 -1.23 -3.19 3.43
C ASP A 41 -1.70 -3.65 2.03
N TRP A 42 -0.83 -4.31 1.28
CA TRP A 42 -1.11 -4.76 -0.09
C TRP A 42 -2.16 -5.89 -0.12
N PHE A 43 -1.96 -6.93 0.69
CA PHE A 43 -2.86 -8.08 0.78
C PHE A 43 -4.03 -7.84 1.72
N GLY A 44 -3.89 -6.94 2.69
CA GLY A 44 -4.85 -6.74 3.77
C GLY A 44 -4.56 -7.63 4.97
N GLN A 45 -5.39 -7.50 6.00
CA GLN A 45 -5.31 -8.30 7.22
C GLN A 45 -6.63 -9.00 7.47
N GLU A 46 -6.57 -10.30 7.70
CA GLU A 46 -7.72 -11.11 8.08
C GLU A 46 -8.33 -10.63 9.40
N ALA A 47 -9.63 -10.88 9.57
CA ALA A 47 -10.35 -10.59 10.81
C ALA A 47 -9.72 -11.37 11.99
N ARG A 48 -9.60 -10.70 13.14
CA ARG A 48 -9.12 -11.32 14.39
C ARG A 48 -10.14 -11.07 15.49
N PRO A 49 -10.15 -11.86 16.59
CA PRO A 49 -11.13 -11.66 17.66
C PRO A 49 -11.14 -10.20 18.16
N GLY A 50 -12.27 -9.51 18.00
CA GLY A 50 -12.43 -8.10 18.38
C GLY A 50 -11.85 -7.07 17.40
N VAL A 51 -11.26 -7.48 16.28
CA VAL A 51 -10.71 -6.58 15.25
C VAL A 51 -11.26 -6.97 13.88
N PRO A 52 -12.02 -6.10 13.20
CA PRO A 52 -12.53 -6.37 11.87
C PRO A 52 -11.39 -6.51 10.86
N GLU A 53 -11.66 -7.21 9.76
CA GLU A 53 -10.72 -7.32 8.65
C GLU A 53 -10.32 -5.93 8.12
N ARG A 54 -9.08 -5.84 7.63
CA ARG A 54 -8.60 -4.65 6.93
C ARG A 54 -8.44 -5.01 5.45
N PRO A 55 -9.22 -4.40 4.55
CA PRO A 55 -9.15 -4.73 3.13
C PRO A 55 -7.80 -4.31 2.55
N GLY A 56 -7.22 -5.22 1.76
CA GLY A 56 -6.00 -4.96 1.00
C GLY A 56 -6.21 -3.93 -0.12
N VAL A 57 -5.11 -3.50 -0.74
CA VAL A 57 -5.13 -2.50 -1.80
C VAL A 57 -6.02 -2.92 -2.98
N MET A 58 -5.97 -4.18 -3.39
CA MET A 58 -6.75 -4.64 -4.56
C MET A 58 -8.26 -4.58 -4.31
N ALA A 59 -8.73 -4.98 -3.12
CA ALA A 59 -10.15 -4.88 -2.76
C ALA A 59 -10.62 -3.41 -2.69
N ARG A 60 -9.74 -2.52 -2.19
CA ARG A 60 -10.02 -1.08 -2.17
C ARG A 60 -10.04 -0.47 -3.57
N LEU A 61 -9.15 -0.92 -4.46
CA LEU A 61 -9.11 -0.49 -5.86
C LEU A 61 -10.39 -0.89 -6.59
N GLU A 62 -10.86 -2.13 -6.42
CA GLU A 62 -12.14 -2.58 -6.99
C GLU A 62 -13.31 -1.69 -6.58
N SER A 63 -13.40 -1.38 -5.27
CA SER A 63 -14.42 -0.45 -4.75
C SER A 63 -14.35 0.94 -5.38
N ILE A 64 -13.13 1.43 -5.63
CA ILE A 64 -12.90 2.73 -6.27
C ILE A 64 -13.27 2.65 -7.76
N GLU A 65 -12.91 1.58 -8.46
CA GLU A 65 -13.25 1.39 -9.88
C GLU A 65 -14.77 1.36 -10.08
N ASP A 66 -15.50 0.68 -9.21
CA ASP A 66 -16.97 0.65 -9.25
C ASP A 66 -17.57 2.03 -9.00
N TYR A 67 -17.05 2.76 -8.01
CA TYR A 67 -17.47 4.14 -7.75
C TYR A 67 -17.16 5.07 -8.93
N VAL A 68 -15.97 4.95 -9.52
CA VAL A 68 -15.58 5.73 -10.70
C VAL A 68 -16.47 5.38 -11.88
N ARG A 69 -16.82 4.11 -12.07
CA ARG A 69 -17.76 3.67 -13.11
C ARG A 69 -19.15 4.26 -12.91
N SER A 70 -19.66 4.28 -11.68
CA SER A 70 -20.98 4.88 -11.40
C SER A 70 -20.97 6.38 -11.64
N VAL A 71 -19.91 7.08 -11.23
CA VAL A 71 -19.77 8.52 -11.50
C VAL A 71 -19.67 8.76 -13.00
N GLN A 72 -18.86 7.97 -13.72
CA GLN A 72 -18.70 8.08 -15.16
C GLN A 72 -20.04 7.93 -15.88
N HIS A 73 -20.88 6.95 -15.47
CA HIS A 73 -22.21 6.73 -16.03
C HIS A 73 -23.11 7.97 -15.96
N GLU A 74 -22.95 8.79 -14.93
CA GLU A 74 -23.77 9.98 -14.70
C GLU A 74 -23.25 11.25 -15.41
N VAL A 75 -21.93 11.35 -15.62
CA VAL A 75 -21.30 12.58 -16.15
C VAL A 75 -21.06 12.54 -17.67
N VAL A 76 -21.40 11.43 -18.33
CA VAL A 76 -21.35 11.29 -19.79
C VAL A 76 -22.78 11.24 -20.36
N PRO A 77 -22.98 11.66 -21.63
CA PRO A 77 -24.27 11.48 -22.28
C PRO A 77 -24.62 9.99 -22.36
N ASN A 78 -25.83 9.64 -21.98
CA ASN A 78 -26.26 8.25 -21.83
C ASN A 78 -27.73 8.07 -22.21
N SER A 79 -28.04 8.44 -23.44
CA SER A 79 -29.36 8.25 -24.07
C SER A 79 -30.53 8.84 -23.28
N GLY A 80 -30.30 9.89 -22.49
CA GLY A 80 -31.33 10.58 -21.70
C GLY A 80 -31.40 10.14 -20.24
N ALA A 81 -30.67 9.11 -19.84
CA ALA A 81 -30.76 8.49 -18.52
C ALA A 81 -29.79 9.07 -17.49
N SER A 82 -28.73 9.77 -17.92
CA SER A 82 -27.73 10.33 -16.99
C SER A 82 -28.13 11.69 -16.43
N LEU A 83 -27.52 12.05 -15.31
CA LEU A 83 -27.60 13.42 -14.77
C LEU A 83 -27.16 14.47 -15.80
N ARG A 84 -26.13 14.20 -16.61
CA ARG A 84 -25.70 15.11 -17.67
C ARG A 84 -26.79 15.34 -18.71
N ASP A 85 -27.43 14.28 -19.19
CA ASP A 85 -28.53 14.43 -20.15
C ASP A 85 -29.71 15.22 -19.57
N ALA A 86 -29.95 15.10 -18.26
CA ALA A 86 -30.95 15.91 -17.57
C ALA A 86 -30.60 17.39 -17.54
N VAL A 87 -29.32 17.72 -17.32
CA VAL A 87 -28.81 19.10 -17.38
C VAL A 87 -28.94 19.67 -18.79
N ASP A 88 -28.49 18.95 -19.82
CA ASP A 88 -28.58 19.39 -21.23
C ASP A 88 -30.04 19.64 -21.66
N ARG A 89 -30.96 18.81 -21.16
CA ARG A 89 -32.40 18.97 -21.39
C ARG A 89 -32.98 20.21 -20.68
N ILE A 90 -32.51 20.55 -19.49
CA ILE A 90 -32.93 21.78 -18.80
C ILE A 90 -32.37 23.00 -19.54
N GLU A 91 -31.08 22.97 -19.90
CA GLU A 91 -30.42 24.05 -20.63
C GLU A 91 -31.14 24.36 -21.95
N SER A 92 -31.46 23.33 -22.75
CA SER A 92 -32.20 23.50 -24.01
C SER A 92 -33.60 24.07 -23.82
N LYS A 93 -34.32 23.66 -22.76
CA LYS A 93 -35.63 24.23 -22.42
C LYS A 93 -35.54 25.70 -22.02
N THR A 94 -34.55 26.06 -21.20
CA THR A 94 -34.32 27.45 -20.81
C THR A 94 -34.02 28.32 -22.03
N ARG A 95 -33.11 27.86 -22.91
CA ARG A 95 -32.72 28.59 -24.13
C ARG A 95 -33.87 28.76 -25.13
N SER A 96 -34.83 27.84 -25.14
CA SER A 96 -35.98 27.89 -26.07
C SER A 96 -37.17 28.67 -25.51
N GLY A 97 -37.13 29.05 -24.23
CA GLY A 97 -38.16 29.85 -23.56
C GLY A 97 -37.81 31.35 -23.46
N GLU A 98 -36.58 31.72 -23.79
CA GLU A 98 -36.17 33.09 -24.13
C GLU A 98 -36.51 33.41 -25.60
#